data_AF-A0A8H5MHJ4-F1
#
_entry.id   AF-A0A8H5MHJ4-F1
#
_cell.length_a   1.000
_cell.length_b   1.000
_cell.length_c   1.000
_cell.angle_alpha   90.00
_cell.angle_beta   90.00
_cell.angle_gamma   90.00
#
_symmetry.space_group_name_H-M   'P 1'
#
loop_
_entity.id
_entity.type
_entity.pdbx_description
1 polymer ?
#
loop_
_entity_poly.entity_id
_entity_poly.type
_entity_poly.pdbx_seq_one_letter_code
_entity_poly.pdbx_strand_id
1 'polypeptide(L)'
;MTKLGFALLAALAGSAIAVPAPAVTQAPDVHAYAKRATSCTFSGSDGASKASKSQAACATIVLNNVAVPSGETLDLSKLKDNTK
;
A
#
# COMPACT_ATOMS: atom_id res chain seq x y z
N MET A 1 13.89 -37.66 72.71
CA MET A 1 13.59 -38.44 71.48
C MET A 1 13.01 -37.47 70.46
N THR A 2 13.88 -36.90 69.63
CA THR A 2 13.57 -35.84 68.66
C THR A 2 13.81 -36.44 67.28
N LYS A 3 12.77 -36.58 66.46
CA LYS A 3 12.92 -36.88 65.03
C LYS A 3 12.02 -35.94 64.23
N LEU A 4 12.60 -34.79 63.88
CA LEU A 4 12.13 -33.87 62.85
C LEU A 4 12.09 -34.63 61.52
N GLY A 5 10.89 -34.83 60.98
CA GLY A 5 10.68 -35.44 59.67
C GLY A 5 10.85 -34.40 58.56
N PHE A 6 11.99 -34.47 57.87
CA PHE A 6 12.27 -33.82 56.59
C PHE A 6 12.08 -34.86 55.47
N ALA A 7 11.11 -34.66 54.57
CA ALA A 7 11.07 -35.28 53.23
C ALA A 7 10.01 -34.53 52.40
N LEU A 8 10.35 -33.44 51.70
CA LEU A 8 10.98 -33.38 50.37
C LEU A 8 9.98 -33.51 49.21
N LEU A 9 9.61 -32.33 48.69
CA LEU A 9 9.31 -31.95 47.30
C LEU A 9 8.56 -32.94 46.38
N ALA A 10 7.28 -32.64 46.13
CA ALA A 10 6.58 -33.09 44.93
C ALA A 10 6.98 -32.22 43.73
N ALA A 11 7.70 -32.81 42.77
CA ALA A 11 8.11 -32.19 41.52
C ALA A 11 6.92 -32.12 40.54
N LEU A 12 6.46 -30.90 40.22
CA LEU A 12 5.50 -30.65 39.14
C LEU A 12 6.28 -30.34 37.85
N ALA A 13 6.45 -31.34 36.99
CA ALA A 13 7.03 -31.17 35.67
C ALA A 13 5.97 -30.61 34.70
N GLY A 14 6.00 -29.31 34.45
CA GLY A 14 5.18 -28.66 33.42
C GLY A 14 5.90 -28.66 32.07
N SER A 15 5.36 -29.41 31.09
CA SER A 15 5.80 -29.36 29.69
C SER A 15 5.23 -28.13 29.00
N ALA A 16 6.08 -27.12 28.74
CA ALA A 16 5.71 -25.95 27.96
C ALA A 16 5.73 -26.29 26.45
N ILE A 17 4.57 -26.24 25.79
CA ILE A 17 4.46 -26.30 24.33
C ILE A 17 4.76 -24.92 23.74
N ALA A 18 5.76 -24.84 22.86
CA ALA A 18 6.08 -23.62 22.14
C ALA A 18 5.02 -23.37 21.05
N VAL A 19 4.32 -22.24 21.13
CA VAL A 19 3.39 -21.77 20.07
C VAL A 19 4.20 -20.95 19.06
N PRO A 20 4.02 -21.13 17.74
CA PRO A 20 4.71 -20.31 16.76
C PRO A 20 4.35 -18.82 16.94
N ALA A 21 5.37 -17.98 17.01
CA ALA A 21 5.19 -16.54 17.19
C ALA A 21 4.48 -15.91 15.97
N PRO A 22 3.71 -14.83 16.16
CA PRO A 22 3.06 -14.12 15.06
C PRO A 22 4.09 -13.66 14.03
N ALA A 23 3.88 -14.00 12.76
CA ALA A 23 4.71 -13.49 11.68
C ALA A 23 4.49 -11.97 11.53
N VAL A 24 5.58 -11.20 11.46
CA VAL A 24 5.53 -9.76 11.21
C VAL A 24 5.14 -9.52 9.75
N THR A 25 3.91 -9.07 9.51
CA THR A 25 3.49 -8.56 8.20
C THR A 25 4.22 -7.25 7.93
N GLN A 26 4.86 -7.12 6.76
CA GLN A 26 5.55 -5.88 6.37
C GLN A 26 4.54 -4.73 6.25
N ALA A 27 4.90 -3.57 6.80
CA ALA A 27 4.08 -2.37 6.71
C ALA A 27 3.92 -1.92 5.26
N PRO A 28 2.77 -1.32 4.88
CA PRO A 28 2.58 -0.73 3.55
C PRO A 28 3.68 0.30 3.26
N ASP A 29 4.23 0.26 2.03
CA ASP A 29 5.22 1.25 1.61
C ASP A 29 4.59 2.66 1.57
N VAL A 30 5.10 3.55 2.42
CA VAL A 30 4.65 4.94 2.51
C VAL A 30 5.07 5.77 1.28
N HIS A 31 6.10 5.34 0.55
CA HIS A 31 6.55 6.03 -0.67
C HIS A 31 5.59 5.82 -1.84
N ALA A 32 4.84 4.71 -1.85
CA ALA A 32 3.72 4.47 -2.77
C ALA A 32 2.60 5.51 -2.63
N TYR A 33 2.46 6.14 -1.45
CA TYR A 33 1.52 7.23 -1.21
C TYR A 33 2.13 8.61 -1.51
N ALA A 34 3.42 8.83 -1.22
CA ALA A 34 4.06 10.12 -1.46
C ALA A 34 4.15 10.50 -2.96
N LYS A 35 4.34 9.52 -3.87
CA LYS A 35 4.24 9.78 -5.33
C LYS A 35 2.83 10.16 -5.80
N ARG A 36 1.78 9.94 -4.99
CA ARG A 36 0.37 10.26 -5.36
C ARG A 36 0.02 11.74 -5.29
N ALA A 37 0.90 12.59 -4.74
CA ALA A 37 0.57 13.98 -4.47
C ALA A 37 0.38 14.85 -5.73
N THR A 38 0.82 14.40 -6.92
CA THR A 38 0.67 15.17 -8.15
C THR A 38 -0.69 14.90 -8.81
N SER A 39 -1.66 15.76 -8.50
CA SER A 39 -2.97 15.77 -9.15
C SER A 39 -2.96 16.76 -10.33
N CYS A 40 -3.47 16.30 -11.48
CA CYS A 40 -3.57 17.09 -12.69
C CYS A 40 -5.01 17.07 -13.20
N THR A 41 -5.58 18.26 -13.39
CA THR A 41 -6.89 18.41 -14.02
C THR A 41 -6.72 18.93 -15.43
N PHE A 42 -7.26 18.21 -16.41
CA PHE A 42 -7.28 18.63 -17.81
C PHE A 42 -8.71 18.89 -18.25
N SER A 43 -8.90 19.99 -18.99
CA SER A 43 -10.20 20.46 -19.44
C SER A 43 -10.13 21.19 -20.78
N GLY A 44 -11.27 21.31 -21.44
CA GLY A 44 -11.40 22.04 -22.71
C GLY A 44 -10.89 21.26 -23.92
N SER A 45 -10.74 21.97 -25.04
CA SER A 45 -10.31 21.41 -26.34
C SER A 45 -8.89 20.87 -26.34
N ASP A 46 -8.00 21.47 -25.54
CA ASP A 46 -6.60 21.04 -25.47
C ASP A 46 -6.37 20.00 -24.36
N GLY A 47 -7.43 19.68 -23.59
CA GLY A 47 -7.34 18.81 -22.43
C GLY A 47 -6.77 17.44 -22.79
N ALA A 48 -7.15 16.90 -23.94
CA ALA A 48 -6.67 15.59 -24.40
C ALA A 48 -5.17 15.61 -24.71
N SER A 49 -4.72 16.59 -25.50
CA SER A 49 -3.29 16.73 -25.84
C SER A 49 -2.42 16.96 -24.59
N LYS A 50 -2.90 17.78 -23.65
CA LYS A 50 -2.21 18.04 -22.38
C LYS A 50 -2.17 16.81 -21.49
N ALA A 51 -3.26 16.04 -21.41
CA ALA A 51 -3.32 14.80 -20.67
C ALA A 51 -2.32 13.78 -21.23
N SER A 52 -2.33 13.54 -22.55
CA SER A 52 -1.42 12.58 -23.19
C SER A 52 0.06 12.94 -23.04
N LYS A 53 0.41 14.23 -22.97
CA LYS A 53 1.79 14.69 -22.73
C LYS A 53 2.22 14.59 -21.26
N SER A 54 1.29 14.80 -20.34
CA SER A 54 1.58 14.88 -18.90
C SER A 54 1.22 13.60 -18.13
N GLN A 55 0.67 12.57 -18.79
CA GLN A 55 0.18 11.33 -18.18
C GLN A 55 1.20 10.59 -17.29
N ALA A 56 2.50 10.70 -17.59
CA ALA A 56 3.56 10.08 -16.79
C ALA A 56 4.04 10.97 -15.62
N ALA A 57 3.69 12.24 -15.60
CA ALA A 57 4.04 13.17 -14.53
C ALA A 57 2.97 13.21 -13.41
N CYS A 58 1.73 12.88 -13.76
CA CYS A 58 0.57 12.96 -12.88
C CYS A 58 0.25 11.60 -12.25
N ALA A 59 -0.01 11.59 -10.95
CA ALA A 59 -0.40 10.38 -10.22
C ALA A 59 -1.92 10.31 -9.99
N THR A 60 -2.60 11.45 -10.03
CA THR A 60 -4.05 11.53 -10.18
C THR A 60 -4.37 12.39 -11.40
N ILE A 61 -5.22 11.90 -12.30
CA ILE A 61 -5.62 12.60 -13.52
C ILE A 61 -7.14 12.77 -13.52
N VAL A 62 -7.57 14.02 -13.46
CA VAL A 62 -8.99 14.37 -13.58
C VAL A 62 -9.22 14.92 -14.99
N LEU A 63 -9.97 14.17 -15.78
CA LEU A 63 -10.45 14.63 -17.09
C LEU A 63 -11.81 15.28 -16.88
N ASN A 64 -11.86 16.60 -16.91
CA ASN A 64 -13.08 17.36 -16.67
C ASN A 64 -13.47 18.11 -17.94
N ASN A 65 -14.56 17.72 -18.60
CA ASN A 65 -15.04 18.33 -19.84
C ASN A 65 -13.95 18.49 -20.90
N VAL A 66 -13.22 17.41 -21.17
CA VAL A 66 -12.20 17.36 -22.22
C VAL A 66 -12.87 17.06 -23.56
N ALA A 67 -12.62 17.91 -24.57
CA ALA A 67 -13.03 17.62 -25.93
C ALA A 67 -11.88 16.94 -26.67
N VAL A 68 -12.15 15.79 -27.28
CA VAL A 68 -11.21 15.07 -28.14
C VAL A 68 -11.55 15.40 -29.59
N PRO A 69 -10.63 15.98 -30.38
CA PRO A 69 -10.87 16.26 -31.79
C PRO A 69 -11.27 14.99 -32.56
N SER A 70 -12.14 15.14 -33.56
CA SER A 70 -12.55 14.02 -34.41
C SER A 70 -11.34 13.42 -35.14
N GLY A 71 -11.18 12.11 -35.07
CA GLY A 71 -10.04 11.41 -35.68
C GLY A 71 -8.79 11.35 -34.80
N GLU A 72 -8.80 11.99 -33.62
CA GLU A 72 -7.78 11.80 -32.60
C GLU A 72 -8.24 10.81 -31.52
N THR A 73 -7.25 10.22 -30.83
CA THR A 73 -7.48 9.37 -29.68
C THR A 73 -6.95 10.08 -28.44
N LEU A 74 -7.75 10.10 -27.37
CA LEU A 74 -7.24 10.41 -26.05
C LEU A 74 -6.33 9.26 -25.60
N ASP A 75 -5.03 9.41 -25.81
CA ASP A 75 -4.04 8.38 -25.51
C ASP A 75 -3.54 8.50 -24.07
N LEU A 76 -3.90 7.50 -23.26
CA LEU A 76 -3.47 7.33 -21.87
C LEU A 76 -2.71 6.01 -21.67
N SER A 77 -2.09 5.48 -22.73
CA SER A 77 -1.38 4.19 -22.69
C SER A 77 -0.07 4.21 -21.90
N LYS A 78 0.47 5.38 -21.58
CA LYS A 78 1.75 5.56 -20.87
C LYS A 78 1.56 6.09 -19.44
N LEU A 79 0.41 5.81 -18.84
CA LEU A 79 0.17 6.08 -17.43
C LEU A 79 1.15 5.27 -16.57
N LYS A 80 1.52 5.84 -15.43
CA LYS A 80 2.30 5.11 -14.44
C LYS A 80 1.41 4.13 -13.71
N ASP A 81 2.03 3.06 -13.21
CA ASP A 81 1.32 2.07 -12.41
C ASP A 81 0.64 2.76 -11.23
N ASN A 82 -0.61 2.37 -10.99
CA ASN A 82 -1.46 2.91 -9.94
C ASN A 82 -1.87 4.39 -10.10
N THR A 83 -1.69 5.01 -11.27
CA THR A 83 -2.33 6.31 -11.56
C THR A 83 -3.86 6.17 -11.47
N LYS A 84 -4.50 7.18 -10.88
CA LYS A 84 -5.95 7.23 -10.64
C LYS A 84 -6.63 8.30 -11.46
#